data_AF-A0A3B8LHI9-F1
#
_entry.id   AF-A0A3B8LHI9-F1
#
_cell.length_a   1.000
_cell.length_b   1.000
_cell.length_c   1.000
_cell.angle_alpha   90.00
_cell.angle_beta   90.00
_cell.angle_gamma   90.00
#
_symmetry.space_group_name_H-M   'P 1'
#
loop_
_entity.id
_entity.type
_entity.pdbx_description
1 polymer ?
#
loop_
_entity_poly.entity_id
_entity_poly.type
_entity_poly.pdbx_seq_one_letter_code
_entity_poly.pdbx_strand_id
1 'polypeptide(L)'
;MRAAWTIGIVCLVILGVLQGCPSTGPTKNDGGGQEVPTETTKLRSLSEPLEAKETRAGQMTKAEDMIKGPLALNQVGDWKLYNKYVAFALHKVTPSRTWTGSQGQLIDASPVDDKGIASSDQLEELTSLFVYTGLRVIKATKIEVISAGGVDKDAHIRVTAIDVGVPILDMAITSKKIDVPIHIDYILKPDAKRLEITTKVGDGRIKPIRMCDGVMLGSQTRFFSPIAGWDVGSSVGKQVPWIAGVGKNVSYLLTHKDTSNSLSILLQQDAIIPVLGKTGDDADAEVQYTRYLYVGRGSLDEVLTMYKAQKNETALKTWAGQITGLQANTRAELQLLDDKGKAINHAYSDIKGVFSLQAPAGTYTLKVQAPGHDDLTYKDGPSDSIKLDFAPASSVQFNITETAADGTKKGFVPVRLELQGPQTLRVNVIEQNQLIPLKPGTYKATISRGLEYEYVQVDITLKAGDKKTQDVELVHSIEPIGYVGGDMHLHASPSADSDLPLQQRVGALVAEGLQFAASSDHDTSYDYMPLVRSLKLTPYIKTVAGEEVSPLPFHTNAYP
;
A
#
# COMPACT_ATOMS: atom_id res chain seq x y z
N MET A 1 14.31 -24.88 -9.48
CA MET A 1 12.83 -24.97 -9.48
C MET A 1 12.34 -24.23 -10.72
N ARG A 2 11.44 -24.81 -11.53
CA ARG A 2 11.03 -24.24 -12.83
C ARG A 2 9.66 -23.57 -12.73
N ALA A 3 9.58 -22.37 -13.33
CA ALA A 3 8.38 -21.64 -13.77
C ALA A 3 7.00 -22.23 -13.37
N ALA A 4 6.41 -21.69 -12.30
CA ALA A 4 4.98 -21.78 -12.01
C ALA A 4 4.18 -20.53 -12.45
N TRP A 5 4.87 -19.51 -12.98
CA TRP A 5 4.35 -18.16 -13.16
C TRP A 5 3.41 -17.97 -14.38
N THR A 6 3.50 -18.82 -15.40
CA THR A 6 2.86 -18.57 -16.71
C THR A 6 1.44 -19.16 -16.86
N ILE A 7 0.95 -19.95 -15.90
CA ILE A 7 -0.31 -20.72 -16.06
C ILE A 7 -1.50 -20.10 -15.30
N GLY A 8 -1.27 -19.38 -14.20
CA GLY A 8 -2.34 -18.82 -13.36
C GLY A 8 -3.22 -17.79 -14.05
N ILE A 9 -2.61 -16.88 -14.82
CA ILE A 9 -3.31 -15.75 -15.48
C ILE A 9 -4.20 -16.24 -16.65
N VAL A 10 -3.73 -17.24 -17.41
CA VAL A 10 -4.42 -17.70 -18.64
C VAL A 10 -5.60 -18.64 -18.32
N CYS A 11 -5.49 -19.50 -17.31
CA CYS A 11 -6.52 -20.50 -17.03
C CYS A 11 -7.85 -19.94 -16.51
N LEU A 12 -7.87 -18.72 -15.94
CA LEU A 12 -9.08 -18.13 -15.36
C LEU A 12 -9.95 -17.33 -16.36
N VAL A 13 -9.42 -16.98 -17.54
CA VAL A 13 -10.14 -16.20 -18.58
C VAL A 13 -10.99 -17.10 -19.51
N ILE A 14 -10.80 -18.43 -19.47
CA ILE A 14 -11.30 -19.35 -20.50
C ILE A 14 -12.77 -19.80 -20.31
N LEU A 15 -13.37 -19.59 -19.14
CA LEU A 15 -14.74 -20.05 -18.86
C LEU A 15 -15.84 -19.07 -19.33
N GLY A 16 -16.11 -19.08 -20.64
CA GLY A 16 -17.45 -18.78 -21.17
C GLY A 16 -17.55 -17.83 -22.36
N VAL A 17 -17.13 -18.24 -23.56
CA VAL A 17 -17.57 -17.60 -24.82
C VAL A 17 -17.74 -18.64 -25.92
N LEU A 18 -18.90 -18.68 -26.58
CA LEU A 18 -19.05 -19.32 -27.89
C LEU A 18 -20.07 -18.58 -28.78
N GLN A 19 -19.67 -18.38 -30.05
CA GLN A 19 -20.44 -17.99 -31.25
C GLN A 19 -20.80 -16.51 -31.49
N GLY A 20 -20.67 -16.11 -32.77
CA GLY A 20 -21.48 -15.05 -33.40
C GLY A 20 -20.73 -13.78 -33.83
N CYS A 21 -20.49 -13.61 -35.14
CA CYS A 21 -20.14 -12.34 -35.78
C CYS A 21 -21.16 -12.06 -36.90
N PRO A 22 -21.46 -10.79 -37.25
CA PRO A 22 -20.72 -10.19 -38.36
C PRO A 22 -20.50 -8.65 -38.25
N SER A 23 -19.94 -8.07 -39.31
CA SER A 23 -19.27 -6.76 -39.36
C SER A 23 -19.96 -5.65 -40.16
N THR A 24 -19.79 -4.40 -39.69
CA THR A 24 -19.71 -3.11 -40.43
C THR A 24 -18.79 -2.18 -39.62
N GLY A 25 -18.32 -0.99 -40.03
CA GLY A 25 -18.39 -0.25 -41.31
C GLY A 25 -18.30 1.27 -41.01
N PRO A 26 -17.25 2.02 -41.42
CA PRO A 26 -16.92 3.30 -40.77
C PRO A 26 -17.71 4.51 -41.31
N THR A 27 -18.18 5.37 -40.40
CA THR A 27 -18.74 6.69 -40.71
C THR A 27 -17.93 7.81 -40.04
N LYS A 28 -18.03 9.02 -40.59
CA LYS A 28 -17.08 10.13 -40.38
C LYS A 28 -17.37 10.95 -39.11
N ASN A 29 -16.32 11.52 -38.55
CA ASN A 29 -16.40 12.67 -37.64
C ASN A 29 -16.66 13.94 -38.44
N ASP A 30 -17.66 14.73 -38.03
CA ASP A 30 -17.77 16.16 -38.34
C ASP A 30 -17.77 16.93 -37.01
N GLY A 31 -16.97 17.99 -36.94
CA GLY A 31 -16.70 18.71 -35.68
C GLY A 31 -17.70 19.83 -35.36
N GLY A 32 -17.78 20.17 -34.07
CA GLY A 32 -18.57 21.30 -33.58
C GLY A 32 -18.11 21.68 -32.18
N GLY A 33 -17.08 22.52 -32.08
CA GLY A 33 -16.66 23.09 -30.80
C GLY A 33 -17.54 24.29 -30.43
N GLN A 34 -17.94 24.40 -29.16
CA GLN A 34 -18.44 25.66 -28.61
C GLN A 34 -18.10 25.83 -27.13
N GLU A 35 -18.07 27.09 -26.73
CA GLU A 35 -17.25 27.69 -25.67
C GLU A 35 -17.54 27.24 -24.23
N VAL A 36 -16.50 27.29 -23.40
CA VAL A 36 -16.57 27.10 -21.94
C VAL A 36 -16.87 28.44 -21.27
N PRO A 37 -17.89 28.56 -20.41
CA PRO A 37 -18.09 29.75 -19.58
C PRO A 37 -16.99 29.87 -18.52
N THR A 38 -16.07 30.82 -18.68
CA THR A 38 -15.06 31.14 -17.66
C THR A 38 -15.64 32.02 -16.56
N GLU A 39 -16.24 31.44 -15.53
CA GLU A 39 -16.20 32.08 -14.22
C GLU A 39 -14.79 31.89 -13.64
N THR A 40 -14.00 32.98 -13.64
CA THR A 40 -12.69 33.02 -12.99
C THR A 40 -12.83 33.01 -11.47
N THR A 41 -13.26 31.87 -10.94
CA THR A 41 -13.06 31.55 -9.53
C THR A 41 -11.56 31.51 -9.28
N LYS A 42 -11.05 32.45 -8.48
CA LYS A 42 -9.64 32.54 -8.10
C LYS A 42 -9.21 31.16 -7.57
N LEU A 43 -8.34 30.45 -8.31
CA LEU A 43 -7.93 29.08 -7.99
C LEU A 43 -7.42 29.04 -6.54
N ARG A 44 -8.16 28.35 -5.67
CA ARG A 44 -7.83 28.25 -4.25
C ARG A 44 -6.62 27.33 -4.10
N SER A 45 -5.69 27.68 -3.21
CA SER A 45 -4.52 26.84 -2.96
C SER A 45 -4.95 25.45 -2.51
N LEU A 46 -4.31 24.41 -3.05
CA LEU A 46 -4.55 23.01 -2.70
C LEU A 46 -3.60 22.53 -1.59
N SER A 47 -2.74 23.42 -1.09
CA SER A 47 -1.75 23.20 -0.03
C SER A 47 -2.15 23.76 1.34
N GLU A 48 -3.33 24.40 1.46
CA GLU A 48 -3.77 25.04 2.70
C GLU A 48 -4.51 24.03 3.60
N PRO A 49 -4.26 24.02 4.93
CA PRO A 49 -5.13 23.33 5.89
C PRO A 49 -6.59 23.79 5.74
N LEU A 50 -7.53 22.85 5.81
CA LEU A 50 -8.96 23.11 5.71
C LEU A 50 -9.64 22.94 7.07
N GLU A 51 -10.66 23.75 7.31
CA GLU A 51 -11.48 23.62 8.50
C GLU A 51 -12.59 22.56 8.35
N ALA A 52 -13.22 22.22 9.48
CA ALA A 52 -14.40 21.35 9.45
C ALA A 52 -15.45 21.99 8.54
N LYS A 53 -16.22 21.14 7.83
CA LYS A 53 -17.15 21.54 6.77
C LYS A 53 -16.53 22.16 5.50
N GLU A 54 -15.21 22.21 5.31
CA GLU A 54 -14.61 22.67 4.03
C GLU A 54 -14.04 21.51 3.19
N THR A 55 -14.33 21.52 1.88
CA THR A 55 -13.64 20.71 0.87
C THR A 55 -12.94 21.58 -0.17
N ARG A 56 -11.97 21.02 -0.90
CA ARG A 56 -11.44 21.61 -2.14
C ARG A 56 -11.13 20.55 -3.19
N ALA A 57 -11.31 20.91 -4.46
CA ALA A 57 -10.86 20.14 -5.63
C ALA A 57 -10.19 21.04 -6.67
N GLY A 58 -9.18 20.51 -7.37
CA GLY A 58 -8.46 21.22 -8.42
C GLY A 58 -7.24 20.48 -8.96
N GLN A 59 -6.53 21.10 -9.89
CA GLN A 59 -5.26 20.58 -10.43
C GLN A 59 -4.07 21.08 -9.60
N MET A 60 -3.13 20.19 -9.28
CA MET A 60 -1.88 20.51 -8.59
C MET A 60 -0.99 21.36 -9.52
N THR A 61 -0.56 22.52 -9.04
CA THR A 61 0.24 23.49 -9.83
C THR A 61 1.67 23.66 -9.32
N LYS A 62 1.93 23.22 -8.09
CA LYS A 62 3.21 23.37 -7.37
C LYS A 62 3.43 22.16 -6.44
N ALA A 63 4.67 21.96 -5.98
CA ALA A 63 5.04 20.80 -5.16
C ALA A 63 4.36 20.77 -3.78
N GLU A 64 3.88 21.92 -3.28
CA GLU A 64 3.17 22.04 -2.02
C GLU A 64 1.72 21.53 -2.11
N ASP A 65 1.14 21.44 -3.31
CA ASP A 65 -0.20 20.88 -3.52
C ASP A 65 -0.20 19.35 -3.37
N MET A 66 0.94 18.69 -3.58
CA MET A 66 1.10 17.24 -3.65
C MET A 66 0.81 16.54 -2.31
N ILE A 67 0.20 15.36 -2.38
CA ILE A 67 0.19 14.39 -1.28
C ILE A 67 1.59 13.77 -1.18
N LYS A 68 1.98 13.36 0.02
CA LYS A 68 3.24 12.70 0.32
C LYS A 68 2.96 11.38 1.04
N GLY A 69 3.94 10.48 1.00
CA GLY A 69 3.88 9.19 1.67
C GLY A 69 4.98 8.27 1.16
N PRO A 70 5.19 7.10 1.78
CA PRO A 70 6.17 6.13 1.31
C PRO A 70 5.97 5.65 -0.15
N LEU A 71 4.74 5.70 -0.69
CA LEU A 71 4.41 5.22 -2.05
C LEU A 71 3.81 6.30 -2.96
N ALA A 72 3.79 7.57 -2.54
CA ALA A 72 3.06 8.63 -3.25
C ALA A 72 3.53 8.83 -4.70
N LEU A 73 2.59 8.76 -5.65
CA LEU A 73 2.81 8.78 -7.11
C LEU A 73 2.39 10.09 -7.79
N ASN A 74 1.64 10.96 -7.10
CA ASN A 74 1.21 12.23 -7.68
C ASN A 74 2.38 13.17 -8.04
N GLN A 75 2.13 14.04 -8.99
CA GLN A 75 3.05 15.05 -9.51
C GLN A 75 2.28 16.35 -9.80
N VAL A 76 3.01 17.43 -10.07
CA VAL A 76 2.42 18.65 -10.66
C VAL A 76 1.68 18.30 -11.96
N GLY A 77 0.46 18.82 -12.08
CA GLY A 77 -0.49 18.52 -13.16
C GLY A 77 -1.51 17.42 -12.85
N ASP A 78 -1.33 16.62 -11.79
CA ASP A 78 -2.36 15.69 -11.32
C ASP A 78 -3.48 16.43 -10.58
N TRP A 79 -4.58 15.75 -10.29
CA TRP A 79 -5.77 16.35 -9.66
C TRP A 79 -5.85 15.97 -8.19
N LYS A 80 -6.36 16.87 -7.35
CA LYS A 80 -6.54 16.63 -5.90
C LYS A 80 -7.99 16.85 -5.50
N LEU A 81 -8.48 16.04 -4.56
CA LEU A 81 -9.66 16.33 -3.74
C LEU A 81 -9.26 16.19 -2.26
N TYR A 82 -9.58 17.15 -1.40
CA TYR A 82 -9.30 17.03 0.03
C TYR A 82 -10.25 17.82 0.93
N ASN A 83 -10.29 17.45 2.21
CA ASN A 83 -10.98 18.13 3.30
C ASN A 83 -10.07 18.16 4.55
N LYS A 84 -10.61 18.50 5.73
CA LYS A 84 -9.85 18.51 7.00
C LYS A 84 -9.24 17.16 7.42
N TYR A 85 -9.78 16.05 6.91
CA TYR A 85 -9.49 14.71 7.42
C TYR A 85 -8.76 13.80 6.44
N VAL A 86 -8.98 13.97 5.13
CA VAL A 86 -8.49 13.07 4.08
C VAL A 86 -8.17 13.84 2.79
N ALA A 87 -7.19 13.33 2.04
CA ALA A 87 -6.79 13.85 0.73
C ALA A 87 -6.61 12.69 -0.27
N PHE A 88 -6.95 12.95 -1.53
CA PHE A 88 -6.94 12.00 -2.64
C PHE A 88 -6.32 12.64 -3.89
N ALA A 89 -5.58 11.87 -4.70
CA ALA A 89 -5.05 12.33 -5.99
C ALA A 89 -5.43 11.43 -7.17
N LEU A 90 -5.77 12.05 -8.31
CA LEU A 90 -6.13 11.37 -9.56
C LEU A 90 -5.09 11.63 -10.65
N HIS A 91 -4.69 10.58 -11.37
CA HIS A 91 -3.67 10.64 -12.41
C HIS A 91 -4.12 11.48 -13.63
N LYS A 92 -3.31 12.45 -14.05
CA LYS A 92 -3.54 13.32 -15.20
C LYS A 92 -3.52 12.60 -16.56
N VAL A 93 -3.98 13.29 -17.61
CA VAL A 93 -4.00 12.79 -18.99
C VAL A 93 -2.63 12.98 -19.67
N THR A 94 -1.62 12.28 -19.18
CA THR A 94 -0.25 12.19 -19.76
C THR A 94 0.22 10.72 -19.72
N PRO A 95 1.45 10.34 -20.15
CA PRO A 95 1.92 8.96 -19.98
C PRO A 95 1.68 8.43 -18.57
N SER A 96 1.23 7.18 -18.47
CA SER A 96 0.90 6.55 -17.19
C SER A 96 2.16 6.34 -16.35
N ARG A 97 1.94 6.24 -15.05
CA ARG A 97 2.94 5.88 -14.03
C ARG A 97 2.41 4.79 -13.10
N THR A 98 1.41 4.03 -13.55
CA THR A 98 0.72 3.02 -12.75
C THR A 98 0.69 1.70 -13.49
N TRP A 99 0.48 0.61 -12.75
CA TRP A 99 0.54 -0.76 -13.25
C TRP A 99 -0.41 -1.01 -14.44
N THR A 100 -1.60 -0.40 -14.45
CA THR A 100 -2.53 -0.57 -15.58
C THR A 100 -2.11 0.13 -16.87
N GLY A 101 -1.11 1.00 -16.84
CA GLY A 101 -0.68 1.79 -18.00
C GLY A 101 -1.68 2.87 -18.45
N SER A 102 -2.67 3.23 -17.61
CA SER A 102 -3.75 4.15 -17.99
C SER A 102 -3.80 5.46 -17.18
N GLN A 103 -4.84 6.27 -17.38
CA GLN A 103 -5.00 7.62 -16.82
C GLN A 103 -6.41 7.88 -16.27
N GLY A 104 -6.53 8.74 -15.25
CA GLY A 104 -7.79 9.16 -14.61
C GLY A 104 -8.18 8.41 -13.35
N GLN A 105 -7.48 7.33 -13.01
CA GLN A 105 -7.66 6.54 -11.80
C GLN A 105 -7.13 7.26 -10.55
N LEU A 106 -7.54 6.76 -9.37
CA LEU A 106 -7.02 7.21 -8.08
C LEU A 106 -5.64 6.57 -7.85
N ILE A 107 -4.66 7.39 -7.49
CA ILE A 107 -3.25 6.99 -7.33
C ILE A 107 -2.66 7.31 -5.96
N ASP A 108 -3.26 8.23 -5.20
CA ASP A 108 -2.83 8.54 -3.83
C ASP A 108 -4.06 8.75 -2.94
N ALA A 109 -3.99 8.29 -1.69
CA ALA A 109 -4.98 8.53 -0.64
C ALA A 109 -4.29 8.60 0.73
N SER A 110 -4.36 9.74 1.41
CA SER A 110 -3.74 9.93 2.74
C SER A 110 -4.74 10.51 3.74
N PRO A 111 -4.69 10.11 5.03
CA PRO A 111 -5.26 10.93 6.08
C PRO A 111 -4.52 12.27 6.12
N VAL A 112 -5.23 13.31 6.54
CA VAL A 112 -4.69 14.64 6.83
C VAL A 112 -4.36 14.69 8.32
N ASP A 113 -3.17 15.13 8.68
CA ASP A 113 -2.72 15.27 10.07
C ASP A 113 -3.31 16.54 10.73
N ASP A 114 -3.05 16.72 12.03
CA ASP A 114 -3.61 17.84 12.80
C ASP A 114 -2.98 19.20 12.42
N LYS A 115 -2.00 19.22 11.50
CA LYS A 115 -1.40 20.42 10.89
C LYS A 115 -1.93 20.69 9.48
N GLY A 116 -2.87 19.88 8.98
CA GLY A 116 -3.41 19.98 7.62
C GLY A 116 -2.55 19.33 6.54
N ILE A 117 -1.59 18.46 6.90
CA ILE A 117 -0.65 17.84 5.97
C ILE A 117 -1.08 16.40 5.64
N ALA A 118 -1.14 16.08 4.34
CA ALA A 118 -1.34 14.74 3.83
C ALA A 118 0.02 14.10 3.50
N SER A 119 0.57 13.31 4.43
CA SER A 119 1.93 12.75 4.33
C SER A 119 2.06 11.26 4.67
N SER A 120 0.96 10.51 4.66
CA SER A 120 0.94 9.09 5.05
C SER A 120 0.46 8.18 3.91
N ASP A 121 0.47 8.65 2.67
CA ASP A 121 0.01 7.84 1.54
C ASP A 121 0.81 6.53 1.38
N GLN A 122 0.06 5.44 1.20
CA GLN A 122 0.54 4.13 0.78
C GLN A 122 -0.40 3.52 -0.28
N LEU A 123 -1.27 4.29 -0.94
CA LEU A 123 -2.10 3.76 -2.02
C LEU A 123 -1.23 3.69 -3.28
N GLU A 124 -1.35 2.61 -4.06
CA GLU A 124 -0.66 2.52 -5.36
C GLU A 124 -1.63 2.82 -6.51
N GLU A 125 -2.75 2.10 -6.57
CA GLU A 125 -3.74 2.28 -7.62
C GLU A 125 -5.15 1.81 -7.19
N LEU A 126 -6.16 2.63 -7.44
CA LEU A 126 -7.57 2.22 -7.45
C LEU A 126 -8.24 2.66 -8.76
N THR A 127 -8.45 1.68 -9.64
CA THR A 127 -8.83 1.87 -11.05
C THR A 127 -10.08 1.08 -11.40
N SER A 128 -10.95 1.58 -12.27
CA SER A 128 -12.12 0.81 -12.71
C SER A 128 -11.75 -0.19 -13.80
N LEU A 129 -12.16 -1.44 -13.56
CA LEU A 129 -11.95 -2.58 -14.44
C LEU A 129 -13.26 -3.01 -15.09
N PHE A 130 -13.14 -3.58 -16.29
CA PHE A 130 -14.25 -4.10 -17.07
C PHE A 130 -13.90 -5.48 -17.61
N VAL A 131 -14.82 -6.44 -17.49
CA VAL A 131 -14.70 -7.75 -18.11
C VAL A 131 -15.82 -7.91 -19.13
N TYR A 132 -15.43 -8.12 -20.39
CA TYR A 132 -16.33 -8.43 -21.50
C TYR A 132 -15.84 -9.64 -22.31
N THR A 133 -14.78 -9.47 -23.11
CA THR A 133 -14.08 -10.57 -23.83
C THR A 133 -12.62 -10.73 -23.37
N GLY A 134 -12.28 -10.05 -22.27
CA GLY A 134 -10.94 -9.90 -21.69
C GLY A 134 -11.01 -8.79 -20.64
N LEU A 135 -9.90 -8.56 -19.90
CA LEU A 135 -9.81 -7.50 -18.90
C LEU A 135 -9.45 -6.16 -19.55
N ARG A 136 -10.18 -5.11 -19.19
CA ARG A 136 -10.01 -3.75 -19.71
C ARG A 136 -10.06 -2.72 -18.61
N VAL A 137 -9.37 -1.60 -18.80
CA VAL A 137 -9.25 -0.47 -17.87
C VAL A 137 -9.80 0.79 -18.53
N ILE A 138 -10.09 1.81 -17.71
CA ILE A 138 -10.33 3.16 -18.22
C ILE A 138 -9.08 3.73 -18.88
N LYS A 139 -9.27 4.65 -19.83
CA LYS A 139 -8.29 5.68 -20.21
C LYS A 139 -9.00 7.02 -20.29
N ALA A 140 -8.66 7.94 -19.38
CA ALA A 140 -9.22 9.28 -19.38
C ALA A 140 -8.94 10.03 -20.68
N THR A 141 -10.00 10.62 -21.23
CA THR A 141 -9.95 11.57 -22.36
C THR A 141 -10.17 13.00 -21.90
N LYS A 142 -10.87 13.20 -20.77
CA LYS A 142 -11.11 14.50 -20.13
C LYS A 142 -11.22 14.32 -18.62
N ILE A 143 -10.69 15.28 -17.85
CA ILE A 143 -10.91 15.40 -16.41
C ILE A 143 -11.42 16.81 -16.16
N GLU A 144 -12.48 16.95 -15.36
CA GLU A 144 -13.15 18.22 -15.12
C GLU A 144 -13.61 18.36 -13.66
N VAL A 145 -13.46 19.56 -13.10
CA VAL A 145 -13.97 19.90 -11.76
C VAL A 145 -15.43 20.32 -11.90
N ILE A 146 -16.34 19.45 -11.47
CA ILE A 146 -17.78 19.73 -11.42
C ILE A 146 -18.11 20.66 -10.24
N SER A 147 -17.42 20.47 -9.11
CA SER A 147 -17.44 21.38 -7.97
C SER A 147 -16.05 21.48 -7.36
N ALA A 148 -15.51 22.71 -7.30
CA ALA A 148 -14.23 23.00 -6.67
C ALA A 148 -14.27 22.91 -5.12
N GLY A 149 -15.44 22.60 -4.55
CA GLY A 149 -15.65 22.54 -3.11
C GLY A 149 -15.93 23.89 -2.46
N GLY A 150 -15.71 23.95 -1.15
CA GLY A 150 -15.93 25.10 -0.27
C GLY A 150 -16.59 24.69 1.05
N VAL A 151 -16.99 25.69 1.84
CA VAL A 151 -17.74 25.47 3.08
C VAL A 151 -19.13 24.91 2.75
N ASP A 152 -19.50 23.80 3.41
CA ASP A 152 -20.73 23.03 3.23
C ASP A 152 -20.98 22.58 1.78
N LYS A 153 -19.93 22.48 0.95
CA LYS A 153 -20.00 22.01 -0.45
C LYS A 153 -19.18 20.75 -0.66
N ASP A 154 -19.71 19.81 -1.44
CA ASP A 154 -18.96 18.64 -1.90
C ASP A 154 -17.90 19.07 -2.92
N ALA A 155 -16.70 18.49 -2.83
CA ALA A 155 -15.66 18.56 -3.84
C ALA A 155 -15.89 17.42 -4.84
N HIS A 156 -15.97 17.72 -6.14
CA HIS A 156 -16.39 16.77 -7.16
C HIS A 156 -15.57 16.93 -8.43
N ILE A 157 -14.83 15.88 -8.79
CA ILE A 157 -14.13 15.75 -10.07
C ILE A 157 -14.78 14.63 -10.87
N ARG A 158 -15.04 14.90 -12.16
CA ARG A 158 -15.49 13.90 -13.13
C ARG A 158 -14.36 13.57 -14.09
N VAL A 159 -14.19 12.28 -14.34
CA VAL A 159 -13.34 11.74 -15.41
C VAL A 159 -14.25 11.21 -16.50
N THR A 160 -14.05 11.64 -17.73
CA THR A 160 -14.61 11.00 -18.92
C THR A 160 -13.52 10.15 -19.55
N ALA A 161 -13.84 8.90 -19.88
CA ALA A 161 -12.91 7.90 -20.33
C ALA A 161 -13.49 7.02 -21.44
N ILE A 162 -12.58 6.35 -22.15
CA ILE A 162 -12.85 5.20 -23.01
C ILE A 162 -12.25 3.94 -22.37
N ASP A 163 -12.59 2.76 -22.88
CA ASP A 163 -11.94 1.52 -22.48
C ASP A 163 -10.68 1.21 -23.31
N VAL A 164 -9.60 0.81 -22.63
CA VAL A 164 -8.38 0.24 -23.25
C VAL A 164 -8.06 -1.12 -22.61
N GLY A 165 -7.32 -1.96 -23.32
CA GLY A 165 -6.79 -3.18 -22.71
C GLY A 165 -5.62 -2.85 -21.80
N VAL A 166 -5.29 -3.76 -20.87
CA VAL A 166 -4.12 -3.61 -20.01
C VAL A 166 -2.88 -4.03 -20.82
N PRO A 167 -1.84 -3.18 -21.01
CA PRO A 167 -0.74 -3.44 -21.94
C PRO A 167 -0.10 -4.82 -21.74
N ILE A 168 0.25 -5.17 -20.50
CA ILE A 168 0.86 -6.46 -20.17
C ILE A 168 -0.03 -7.65 -20.56
N LEU A 169 -1.35 -7.56 -20.38
CA LEU A 169 -2.29 -8.66 -20.69
C LEU A 169 -2.64 -8.78 -22.18
N ASP A 170 -2.85 -7.64 -22.86
CA ASP A 170 -3.20 -7.60 -24.29
C ASP A 170 -2.10 -8.19 -25.18
N MET A 171 -0.84 -8.27 -24.69
CA MET A 171 0.28 -8.95 -25.35
C MET A 171 0.12 -10.46 -25.46
N ALA A 172 -0.62 -11.11 -24.55
CA ALA A 172 -0.92 -12.55 -24.66
C ALA A 172 -2.33 -12.82 -25.19
N ILE A 173 -3.32 -12.04 -24.75
CA ILE A 173 -4.72 -12.20 -25.15
C ILE A 173 -5.33 -10.83 -25.43
N THR A 174 -5.40 -10.45 -26.72
CA THR A 174 -5.99 -9.17 -27.13
C THR A 174 -7.47 -9.07 -26.76
N SER A 175 -7.81 -8.15 -25.87
CA SER A 175 -9.19 -7.88 -25.46
C SER A 175 -9.92 -6.99 -26.48
N LYS A 176 -11.21 -7.27 -26.74
CA LYS A 176 -12.02 -6.41 -27.65
C LYS A 176 -12.58 -5.20 -26.91
N LYS A 177 -12.60 -4.06 -27.59
CA LYS A 177 -13.25 -2.83 -27.11
C LYS A 177 -14.70 -3.07 -26.70
N ILE A 178 -15.10 -2.39 -25.63
CA ILE A 178 -16.52 -2.28 -25.22
C ILE A 178 -17.18 -1.22 -26.11
N ASP A 179 -16.48 -0.11 -26.34
CA ASP A 179 -16.83 0.98 -27.27
C ASP A 179 -18.06 1.79 -26.82
N VAL A 180 -18.06 2.19 -25.54
CA VAL A 180 -19.11 3.00 -24.91
C VAL A 180 -18.49 4.11 -24.05
N PRO A 181 -19.19 5.24 -23.84
CA PRO A 181 -18.74 6.27 -22.90
C PRO A 181 -18.64 5.73 -21.47
N ILE A 182 -17.56 6.11 -20.77
CA ILE A 182 -17.35 5.83 -19.35
C ILE A 182 -17.22 7.16 -18.61
N HIS A 183 -18.00 7.34 -17.54
CA HIS A 183 -17.84 8.46 -16.62
C HIS A 183 -17.53 7.95 -15.21
N ILE A 184 -16.53 8.55 -14.56
CA ILE A 184 -16.24 8.31 -13.15
C ILE A 184 -16.37 9.62 -12.38
N ASP A 185 -17.25 9.62 -11.40
CA ASP A 185 -17.43 10.71 -10.44
C ASP A 185 -16.70 10.39 -9.14
N TYR A 186 -15.70 11.22 -8.81
CA TYR A 186 -15.00 11.23 -7.54
C TYR A 186 -15.56 12.37 -6.68
N ILE A 187 -16.23 12.03 -5.58
CA ILE A 187 -16.98 12.97 -4.73
C ILE A 187 -16.48 12.86 -3.29
N LEU A 188 -15.96 13.95 -2.75
CA LEU A 188 -15.57 14.10 -1.35
C LEU A 188 -16.51 15.08 -0.65
N LYS A 189 -17.08 14.64 0.47
CA LYS A 189 -17.97 15.47 1.29
C LYS A 189 -17.22 16.21 2.41
N PRO A 190 -17.71 17.37 2.86
CA PRO A 190 -17.07 18.21 3.87
C PRO A 190 -16.42 17.49 5.06
N ASP A 191 -17.19 16.71 5.82
CA ASP A 191 -16.68 15.99 7.00
C ASP A 191 -16.52 14.47 6.77
N ALA A 192 -16.51 14.01 5.52
CA ALA A 192 -16.36 12.60 5.21
C ALA A 192 -14.88 12.17 5.24
N LYS A 193 -14.56 11.16 6.05
CA LYS A 193 -13.30 10.40 6.01
C LYS A 193 -13.25 9.35 4.89
N ARG A 194 -14.00 9.57 3.81
CA ARG A 194 -14.14 8.63 2.69
C ARG A 194 -14.41 9.33 1.37
N LEU A 195 -13.89 8.77 0.29
CA LEU A 195 -14.24 9.15 -1.07
C LEU A 195 -15.44 8.33 -1.55
N GLU A 196 -16.42 8.98 -2.16
CA GLU A 196 -17.47 8.32 -2.94
C GLU A 196 -17.03 8.28 -4.41
N ILE A 197 -16.97 7.07 -4.97
CA ILE A 197 -16.52 6.86 -6.34
C ILE A 197 -17.62 6.13 -7.10
N THR A 198 -18.18 6.77 -8.13
CA THR A 198 -19.24 6.21 -8.96
C THR A 198 -18.76 6.07 -10.39
N THR A 199 -18.75 4.85 -10.92
CA THR A 199 -18.50 4.59 -12.34
C THR A 199 -19.84 4.36 -13.04
N LYS A 200 -20.02 4.98 -14.20
CA LYS A 200 -21.16 4.86 -15.11
C LYS A 200 -20.67 4.43 -16.48
N VAL A 201 -21.39 3.50 -17.09
CA VAL A 201 -21.05 2.91 -18.40
C VAL A 201 -22.30 2.83 -19.26
N GLY A 202 -22.24 3.37 -20.48
CA GLY A 202 -23.31 3.28 -21.47
C GLY A 202 -24.09 4.58 -21.70
N ASP A 203 -24.77 4.63 -22.83
CA ASP A 203 -25.51 5.78 -23.37
C ASP A 203 -26.86 5.38 -24.02
N GLY A 204 -27.36 4.16 -23.78
CA GLY A 204 -28.68 3.73 -24.26
C GLY A 204 -28.85 2.21 -24.42
N ARG A 205 -27.80 1.49 -24.82
CA ARG A 205 -27.72 0.02 -24.80
C ARG A 205 -26.27 -0.43 -24.66
N ILE A 206 -26.00 -1.30 -23.68
CA ILE A 206 -24.69 -1.90 -23.48
C ILE A 206 -24.72 -3.40 -23.82
N LYS A 207 -23.53 -3.94 -24.11
CA LYS A 207 -23.30 -5.39 -24.12
C LYS A 207 -23.17 -5.87 -22.66
N PRO A 208 -23.45 -7.14 -22.33
CA PRO A 208 -23.27 -7.65 -20.98
C PRO A 208 -21.83 -7.40 -20.53
N ILE A 209 -21.69 -6.63 -19.46
CA ILE A 209 -20.40 -6.10 -19.00
C ILE A 209 -20.32 -6.25 -17.50
N ARG A 210 -19.19 -6.79 -17.03
CA ARG A 210 -18.91 -6.82 -15.60
C ARG A 210 -18.07 -5.62 -15.23
N MET A 211 -18.59 -4.77 -14.35
CA MET A 211 -17.87 -3.65 -13.77
C MET A 211 -17.18 -4.08 -12.48
N CYS A 212 -15.92 -3.70 -12.33
CA CYS A 212 -15.03 -4.10 -11.25
C CYS A 212 -14.12 -2.92 -10.86
N ASP A 213 -13.27 -3.11 -9.86
CA ASP A 213 -12.11 -2.25 -9.62
C ASP A 213 -10.85 -3.13 -9.53
N GLY A 214 -9.69 -2.57 -9.94
CA GLY A 214 -8.36 -3.06 -9.58
C GLY A 214 -7.89 -2.27 -8.36
N VAL A 215 -7.40 -2.98 -7.34
CA VAL A 215 -7.32 -2.45 -5.96
C VAL A 215 -5.96 -2.76 -5.34
N MET A 216 -5.01 -1.85 -5.49
CA MET A 216 -3.65 -1.97 -4.97
C MET A 216 -3.52 -1.03 -3.76
N LEU A 217 -3.79 -1.56 -2.56
CA LEU A 217 -3.82 -0.80 -1.30
C LEU A 217 -2.43 -0.50 -0.72
N GLY A 218 -1.36 -0.82 -1.45
CA GLY A 218 0.03 -0.60 -1.06
C GLY A 218 0.75 -1.86 -0.59
N SER A 219 1.86 -2.15 -1.24
CA SER A 219 2.96 -3.05 -0.85
C SER A 219 3.37 -2.94 0.62
N GLN A 220 3.25 -1.75 1.23
CA GLN A 220 3.58 -1.50 2.63
C GLN A 220 2.38 -1.64 3.61
N THR A 221 1.25 -2.18 3.16
CA THR A 221 0.07 -2.42 4.00
C THR A 221 -0.21 -3.92 4.19
N ARG A 222 -0.73 -4.28 5.37
CA ARG A 222 -1.25 -5.63 5.64
C ARG A 222 -2.72 -5.70 5.25
N PHE A 223 -3.04 -6.53 4.27
CA PHE A 223 -4.43 -6.74 3.86
C PHE A 223 -5.24 -7.48 4.95
N PHE A 224 -6.53 -7.14 5.07
CA PHE A 224 -7.47 -7.77 5.99
C PHE A 224 -8.83 -8.01 5.33
N SER A 225 -9.43 -9.18 5.59
CA SER A 225 -10.80 -9.51 5.17
C SER A 225 -11.66 -9.99 6.36
N PRO A 226 -12.99 -9.80 6.33
CA PRO A 226 -13.88 -10.31 7.38
C PRO A 226 -13.95 -11.84 7.45
N ILE A 227 -13.63 -12.55 6.35
CA ILE A 227 -13.65 -14.01 6.31
C ILE A 227 -12.41 -14.58 7.01
N ALA A 228 -11.22 -14.09 6.65
CA ALA A 228 -9.95 -14.73 7.01
C ALA A 228 -9.02 -13.88 7.89
N GLY A 229 -9.41 -12.67 8.26
CA GLY A 229 -8.54 -11.74 8.99
C GLY A 229 -7.34 -11.36 8.13
N TRP A 230 -6.13 -11.53 8.67
CA TRP A 230 -4.87 -11.27 7.96
C TRP A 230 -4.52 -12.29 6.86
N ASP A 231 -5.09 -13.50 6.90
CA ASP A 231 -4.84 -14.54 5.88
C ASP A 231 -5.75 -14.34 4.66
N VAL A 232 -5.57 -13.22 3.95
CA VAL A 232 -6.47 -12.83 2.85
C VAL A 232 -6.47 -13.85 1.69
N GLY A 233 -5.42 -14.67 1.54
CA GLY A 233 -5.38 -15.80 0.62
C GLY A 233 -6.51 -16.82 0.84
N SER A 234 -6.85 -17.10 2.10
CA SER A 234 -8.02 -17.92 2.46
C SER A 234 -9.37 -17.29 2.07
N SER A 235 -9.39 -16.07 1.51
CA SER A 235 -10.57 -15.41 0.96
C SER A 235 -10.67 -15.49 -0.57
N VAL A 236 -9.68 -16.07 -1.26
CA VAL A 236 -9.72 -16.27 -2.73
C VAL A 236 -10.93 -17.13 -3.12
N GLY A 237 -11.60 -16.73 -4.20
CA GLY A 237 -12.85 -17.30 -4.71
C GLY A 237 -14.10 -16.96 -3.90
N LYS A 238 -13.98 -16.25 -2.76
CA LYS A 238 -15.11 -15.95 -1.86
C LYS A 238 -15.56 -14.50 -1.98
N GLN A 239 -16.85 -14.27 -1.72
CA GLN A 239 -17.46 -12.95 -1.63
C GLN A 239 -17.25 -12.34 -0.23
N VAL A 240 -16.76 -11.10 -0.17
CA VAL A 240 -16.61 -10.29 1.04
C VAL A 240 -17.37 -8.94 0.88
N PRO A 241 -17.92 -8.37 1.96
CA PRO A 241 -18.59 -7.07 1.91
C PRO A 241 -17.62 -5.87 1.83
N TRP A 242 -16.38 -6.07 2.26
CA TRP A 242 -15.30 -5.08 2.26
C TRP A 242 -13.93 -5.77 2.30
N ILE A 243 -12.90 -5.05 1.87
CA ILE A 243 -11.49 -5.39 2.05
C ILE A 243 -10.78 -4.18 2.64
N ALA A 244 -9.77 -4.41 3.49
CA ALA A 244 -8.98 -3.35 4.10
C ALA A 244 -7.48 -3.57 3.89
N GLY A 245 -6.71 -2.48 3.89
CA GLY A 245 -5.25 -2.47 3.90
C GLY A 245 -4.78 -1.64 5.09
N VAL A 246 -3.88 -2.16 5.92
CA VAL A 246 -3.45 -1.53 7.17
C VAL A 246 -1.95 -1.31 7.17
N GLY A 247 -1.54 -0.06 7.00
CA GLY A 247 -0.17 0.41 7.12
C GLY A 247 0.12 1.05 8.47
N LYS A 248 1.37 1.49 8.67
CA LYS A 248 1.86 2.05 9.96
C LYS A 248 1.12 3.33 10.38
N ASN A 249 0.84 4.21 9.41
CA ASN A 249 0.26 5.54 9.63
C ASN A 249 -1.03 5.78 8.82
N VAL A 250 -1.44 4.81 7.99
CA VAL A 250 -2.63 4.88 7.14
C VAL A 250 -3.37 3.55 7.15
N SER A 251 -4.70 3.60 7.10
CA SER A 251 -5.53 2.42 6.87
C SER A 251 -6.60 2.73 5.83
N TYR A 252 -6.86 1.76 4.97
CA TYR A 252 -7.84 1.83 3.88
C TYR A 252 -8.94 0.80 4.11
N LEU A 253 -10.18 1.12 3.73
CA LEU A 253 -11.25 0.13 3.58
C LEU A 253 -12.05 0.45 2.33
N LEU A 254 -12.13 -0.51 1.41
CA LEU A 254 -12.95 -0.45 0.20
C LEU A 254 -14.23 -1.27 0.40
N THR A 255 -15.37 -0.70 0.04
CA THR A 255 -16.68 -1.37 0.12
C THR A 255 -17.66 -0.84 -0.92
N HIS A 256 -18.68 -1.63 -1.23
CA HIS A 256 -19.81 -1.23 -2.05
C HIS A 256 -20.79 -0.33 -1.29
N LYS A 257 -21.37 0.65 -2.00
CA LYS A 257 -22.49 1.46 -1.47
C LYS A 257 -23.75 0.60 -1.30
N ASP A 258 -24.09 -0.14 -2.35
CA ASP A 258 -25.21 -1.09 -2.40
C ASP A 258 -24.74 -2.49 -1.98
N THR A 259 -25.37 -3.01 -0.92
CA THR A 259 -25.06 -4.29 -0.26
C THR A 259 -25.51 -5.53 -1.03
N SER A 260 -26.27 -5.39 -2.12
CA SER A 260 -26.55 -6.51 -3.03
C SER A 260 -25.31 -6.90 -3.85
N ASN A 261 -24.35 -5.99 -4.01
CA ASN A 261 -23.06 -6.25 -4.61
C ASN A 261 -22.10 -6.90 -3.60
N SER A 262 -21.15 -7.68 -4.10
CA SER A 262 -20.10 -8.32 -3.31
C SER A 262 -18.73 -8.06 -3.94
N LEU A 263 -17.67 -8.06 -3.14
CA LEU A 263 -16.28 -8.06 -3.63
C LEU A 263 -15.81 -9.52 -3.65
N SER A 264 -15.32 -10.04 -4.78
CA SER A 264 -14.66 -11.36 -4.82
C SER A 264 -13.18 -11.27 -5.09
N ILE A 265 -12.36 -11.93 -4.27
CA ILE A 265 -10.90 -11.98 -4.48
C ILE A 265 -10.59 -13.10 -5.49
N LEU A 266 -10.14 -12.78 -6.70
CA LEU A 266 -9.83 -13.78 -7.75
C LEU A 266 -8.45 -14.41 -7.59
N LEU A 267 -7.43 -13.61 -7.25
CA LEU A 267 -6.02 -13.97 -7.18
C LEU A 267 -5.34 -13.23 -6.02
N GLN A 268 -4.25 -13.79 -5.50
CA GLN A 268 -3.34 -13.11 -4.58
C GLN A 268 -1.94 -13.15 -5.20
N GLN A 269 -1.33 -11.98 -5.40
CA GLN A 269 0.03 -11.83 -5.90
C GLN A 269 0.59 -10.50 -5.38
N ASP A 270 1.40 -10.60 -4.33
CA ASP A 270 2.29 -9.63 -3.67
C ASP A 270 1.81 -8.17 -3.39
N ALA A 271 1.25 -7.43 -4.35
CA ALA A 271 0.47 -6.19 -4.10
C ALA A 271 -1.07 -6.36 -4.27
N ILE A 272 -1.49 -7.54 -4.75
CA ILE A 272 -2.85 -8.05 -4.97
C ILE A 272 -3.69 -7.26 -6.01
N ILE A 273 -3.97 -7.92 -7.14
CA ILE A 273 -5.00 -7.48 -8.12
C ILE A 273 -6.09 -8.55 -8.20
N PRO A 274 -7.22 -8.35 -7.50
CA PRO A 274 -8.51 -8.55 -8.16
C PRO A 274 -9.68 -7.77 -7.52
N VAL A 275 -10.76 -7.53 -8.29
CA VAL A 275 -12.10 -7.82 -7.77
C VAL A 275 -13.11 -8.16 -8.86
N LEU A 276 -14.18 -8.87 -8.48
CA LEU A 276 -15.48 -8.83 -9.16
C LEU A 276 -16.38 -7.77 -8.51
N GLY A 277 -16.98 -6.89 -9.32
CA GLY A 277 -18.05 -5.99 -8.88
C GLY A 277 -19.39 -6.33 -9.54
N LYS A 278 -20.20 -5.30 -9.80
CA LYS A 278 -21.56 -5.42 -10.36
C LYS A 278 -21.53 -5.94 -11.81
N THR A 279 -22.30 -7.00 -12.07
CA THR A 279 -22.65 -7.39 -13.45
C THR A 279 -23.76 -6.45 -13.95
N GLY A 280 -23.59 -5.92 -15.15
CA GLY A 280 -24.64 -5.25 -15.92
C GLY A 280 -25.16 -6.18 -17.02
N ASP A 281 -26.48 -6.24 -17.17
CA ASP A 281 -27.15 -7.11 -18.13
C ASP A 281 -27.56 -6.33 -19.39
N ASP A 282 -27.77 -7.04 -20.50
CA ASP A 282 -28.10 -6.53 -21.85
C ASP A 282 -29.34 -5.61 -21.93
N ALA A 283 -30.14 -5.56 -20.85
CA ALA A 283 -31.35 -4.74 -20.73
C ALA A 283 -31.08 -3.33 -20.18
N ASP A 284 -29.90 -3.07 -19.61
CA ASP A 284 -29.57 -1.78 -18.99
C ASP A 284 -29.18 -0.73 -20.05
N ALA A 285 -29.72 0.48 -19.93
CA ALA A 285 -29.35 1.62 -20.78
C ALA A 285 -28.04 2.30 -20.31
N GLU A 286 -27.80 2.29 -19.00
CA GLU A 286 -26.57 2.72 -18.32
C GLU A 286 -26.40 1.81 -17.09
N VAL A 287 -25.20 1.29 -16.84
CA VAL A 287 -24.88 0.61 -15.58
C VAL A 287 -24.09 1.55 -14.70
N GLN A 288 -24.63 1.78 -13.50
CA GLN A 288 -23.97 2.50 -12.43
C GLN A 288 -23.50 1.56 -11.32
N TYR A 289 -22.28 1.79 -10.86
CA TYR A 289 -21.62 1.06 -9.78
C TYR A 289 -20.88 2.07 -8.86
N THR A 290 -21.29 2.13 -7.58
CA THR A 290 -20.75 3.07 -6.59
C THR A 290 -20.09 2.34 -5.42
N ARG A 291 -18.87 2.75 -5.10
CA ARG A 291 -18.06 2.27 -3.99
C ARG A 291 -17.57 3.40 -3.11
N TYR A 292 -17.09 3.03 -1.93
CA TYR A 292 -16.52 3.92 -0.92
C TYR A 292 -15.13 3.46 -0.53
N LEU A 293 -14.16 4.38 -0.60
CA LEU A 293 -12.83 4.20 -0.03
C LEU A 293 -12.73 5.04 1.25
N TYR A 294 -12.71 4.38 2.40
CA TYR A 294 -12.44 4.99 3.71
C TYR A 294 -10.94 5.11 3.94
N VAL A 295 -10.51 6.17 4.62
CA VAL A 295 -9.11 6.41 4.99
C VAL A 295 -9.01 6.76 6.48
N GLY A 296 -8.17 6.03 7.20
CA GLY A 296 -7.85 6.21 8.62
C GLY A 296 -6.34 6.33 8.88
N ARG A 297 -5.96 6.44 10.16
CA ARG A 297 -4.58 6.73 10.63
C ARG A 297 -3.83 5.47 11.12
N GLY A 298 -3.97 4.35 10.43
CA GLY A 298 -3.19 3.10 10.65
C GLY A 298 -3.86 2.04 11.53
N SER A 299 -5.07 2.27 12.04
CA SER A 299 -5.86 1.26 12.74
C SER A 299 -6.94 0.69 11.83
N LEU A 300 -7.18 -0.62 11.89
CA LEU A 300 -8.33 -1.25 11.22
C LEU A 300 -9.64 -0.83 11.88
N ASP A 301 -9.63 -0.70 13.20
CA ASP A 301 -10.78 -0.26 14.01
C ASP A 301 -11.35 1.08 13.56
N GLU A 302 -10.50 2.03 13.15
CA GLU A 302 -10.96 3.35 12.74
C GLU A 302 -11.83 3.26 11.48
N VAL A 303 -11.35 2.57 10.43
CA VAL A 303 -12.09 2.38 9.18
C VAL A 303 -13.28 1.43 9.34
N LEU A 304 -13.19 0.43 10.21
CA LEU A 304 -14.33 -0.42 10.57
C LEU A 304 -15.41 0.35 11.33
N THR A 305 -15.06 1.23 12.26
CA THR A 305 -16.03 2.05 12.99
C THR A 305 -16.77 2.99 12.04
N MET A 306 -16.06 3.62 11.10
CA MET A 306 -16.68 4.43 10.04
C MET A 306 -17.62 3.60 9.14
N TYR A 307 -17.19 2.40 8.73
CA TYR A 307 -18.00 1.48 7.93
C TYR A 307 -19.28 1.05 8.65
N LYS A 308 -19.16 0.58 9.91
CA LYS A 308 -20.26 0.07 10.75
C LYS A 308 -21.28 1.17 11.07
N ALA A 309 -20.80 2.38 11.40
CA ALA A 309 -21.65 3.55 11.59
C ALA A 309 -22.50 3.83 10.33
N GLN A 310 -21.92 3.71 9.14
CA GLN A 310 -22.65 3.90 7.87
C GLN A 310 -23.61 2.74 7.52
N LYS A 311 -23.49 1.57 8.16
CA LYS A 311 -24.45 0.46 8.08
C LYS A 311 -25.51 0.51 9.20
N ASN A 312 -25.48 1.53 10.07
CA ASN A 312 -26.28 1.62 11.29
C ASN A 312 -26.12 0.41 12.23
N GLU A 313 -24.92 -0.20 12.26
CA GLU A 313 -24.61 -1.28 13.21
C GLU A 313 -24.44 -0.69 14.62
N THR A 314 -25.44 -0.89 15.48
CA THR A 314 -25.49 -0.34 16.85
C THR A 314 -25.10 -1.35 17.95
N ALA A 315 -25.02 -2.64 17.62
CA ALA A 315 -24.78 -3.74 18.58
C ALA A 315 -23.29 -3.99 18.88
N LEU A 316 -22.50 -2.92 19.01
CA LEU A 316 -21.07 -2.99 19.28
C LEU A 316 -20.74 -2.93 20.78
N LYS A 317 -19.64 -3.58 21.14
CA LYS A 317 -19.01 -3.57 22.45
C LYS A 317 -17.59 -3.01 22.32
N THR A 318 -17.14 -2.34 23.36
CA THR A 318 -15.86 -1.61 23.36
C THR A 318 -14.84 -2.30 24.27
N TRP A 319 -13.61 -2.38 23.78
CA TRP A 319 -12.41 -2.69 24.54
C TRP A 319 -11.54 -1.44 24.53
N ALA A 320 -11.60 -0.66 25.61
CA ALA A 320 -10.81 0.55 25.77
C ALA A 320 -10.07 0.54 27.10
N GLY A 321 -8.97 1.28 27.16
CA GLY A 321 -8.11 1.24 28.33
C GLY A 321 -6.79 1.96 28.16
N GLN A 322 -5.90 1.66 29.11
CA GLN A 322 -4.60 2.28 29.29
C GLN A 322 -3.52 1.21 29.41
N ILE A 323 -2.47 1.35 28.62
CA ILE A 323 -1.24 0.55 28.68
C ILE A 323 -0.15 1.37 29.37
N THR A 324 0.56 0.78 30.33
CA THR A 324 1.75 1.36 30.98
C THR A 324 3.00 0.52 30.67
N GLY A 325 4.18 1.03 31.05
CA GLY A 325 5.46 0.36 30.81
C GLY A 325 6.08 0.56 29.42
N LEU A 326 5.34 1.13 28.46
CA LEU A 326 5.84 1.45 27.11
C LEU A 326 7.02 2.43 27.12
N GLN A 327 7.95 2.25 26.18
CA GLN A 327 8.99 3.24 25.89
C GLN A 327 8.37 4.52 25.28
N ALA A 328 9.03 5.66 25.49
CA ALA A 328 8.59 6.94 24.92
C ALA A 328 8.42 6.86 23.39
N ASN A 329 7.37 7.50 22.86
CA ASN A 329 6.99 7.51 21.44
C ASN A 329 6.67 6.13 20.84
N THR A 330 6.50 5.09 21.65
CA THR A 330 6.11 3.75 21.20
C THR A 330 4.59 3.58 21.27
N ARG A 331 4.01 2.94 20.23
CA ARG A 331 2.61 2.49 20.22
C ARG A 331 2.60 0.97 20.41
N ALA A 332 1.64 0.44 21.17
CA ALA A 332 1.37 -0.99 21.21
C ALA A 332 0.44 -1.39 20.04
N GLU A 333 0.71 -2.53 19.41
CA GLU A 333 -0.24 -3.20 18.50
C GLU A 333 -1.26 -3.99 19.33
N LEU A 334 -2.54 -3.83 19.02
CA LEU A 334 -3.64 -4.56 19.65
C LEU A 334 -4.40 -5.34 18.58
N GLN A 335 -4.61 -6.63 18.81
CA GLN A 335 -5.43 -7.49 17.97
C GLN A 335 -6.52 -8.16 18.81
N LEU A 336 -7.76 -8.05 18.37
CA LEU A 336 -8.89 -8.74 18.98
C LEU A 336 -9.12 -10.06 18.22
N LEU A 337 -8.92 -11.18 18.90
CA LEU A 337 -8.91 -12.53 18.31
C LEU A 337 -10.18 -13.30 18.72
N ASP A 338 -10.78 -14.04 17.78
CA ASP A 338 -11.88 -14.98 18.05
C ASP A 338 -11.43 -16.26 18.79
N ASP A 339 -12.38 -17.15 19.05
CA ASP A 339 -12.17 -18.44 19.72
C ASP A 339 -11.19 -19.37 18.99
N LYS A 340 -10.95 -19.12 17.69
CA LYS A 340 -10.02 -19.85 16.83
C LYS A 340 -8.69 -19.12 16.66
N GLY A 341 -8.50 -17.99 17.36
CA GLY A 341 -7.30 -17.17 17.28
C GLY A 341 -7.23 -16.29 16.02
N LYS A 342 -8.29 -16.22 15.20
CA LYS A 342 -8.33 -15.36 14.02
C LYS A 342 -8.60 -13.93 14.44
N ALA A 343 -7.80 -12.99 13.94
CA ALA A 343 -8.05 -11.57 14.17
C ALA A 343 -9.39 -11.14 13.54
N ILE A 344 -10.21 -10.44 14.32
CA ILE A 344 -11.48 -9.83 13.87
C ILE A 344 -11.42 -8.30 13.87
N ASN A 345 -10.47 -7.70 14.59
CA ASN A 345 -10.20 -6.27 14.60
C ASN A 345 -8.76 -5.99 15.06
N HIS A 346 -8.24 -4.81 14.73
CA HIS A 346 -6.88 -4.37 15.03
C HIS A 346 -6.81 -2.83 15.22
N ALA A 347 -6.02 -2.40 16.21
CA ALA A 347 -5.72 -1.00 16.45
C ALA A 347 -4.32 -0.84 17.04
N TYR A 348 -3.79 0.38 16.98
CA TYR A 348 -2.63 0.79 17.76
C TYR A 348 -3.05 1.72 18.90
N SER A 349 -2.40 1.61 20.07
CA SER A 349 -2.52 2.63 21.12
C SER A 349 -2.02 4.00 20.62
N ASP A 350 -2.35 5.08 21.31
CA ASP A 350 -1.60 6.33 21.18
C ASP A 350 -0.22 6.22 21.86
N ILE A 351 0.59 7.27 21.76
CA ILE A 351 1.93 7.36 22.38
C ILE A 351 1.89 7.49 23.92
N LYS A 352 0.71 7.67 24.51
CA LYS A 352 0.49 7.66 25.96
C LYS A 352 0.01 6.29 26.45
N GLY A 353 -0.26 5.34 25.55
CA GLY A 353 -0.78 4.01 25.85
C GLY A 353 -2.30 3.90 25.89
N VAL A 354 -3.05 4.95 25.54
CA VAL A 354 -4.52 4.92 25.47
C VAL A 354 -4.95 4.13 24.22
N PHE A 355 -5.94 3.25 24.33
CA PHE A 355 -6.47 2.50 23.19
C PHE A 355 -8.00 2.35 23.24
N SER A 356 -8.59 2.05 22.09
CA SER A 356 -9.99 1.66 21.93
C SER A 356 -10.14 0.72 20.73
N LEU A 357 -11.06 -0.23 20.82
CA LEU A 357 -11.40 -1.26 19.83
C LEU A 357 -12.89 -1.58 19.93
N GLN A 358 -13.59 -1.79 18.80
CA GLN A 358 -15.01 -2.14 18.77
C GLN A 358 -15.32 -3.42 17.98
N ALA A 359 -16.07 -4.33 18.60
CA ALA A 359 -16.55 -5.55 17.95
C ALA A 359 -18.00 -5.87 18.34
N PRO A 360 -18.70 -6.75 17.59
CA PRO A 360 -19.98 -7.31 18.03
C PRO A 360 -19.87 -7.99 19.40
N ALA A 361 -21.00 -8.33 20.01
CA ALA A 361 -20.99 -9.15 21.23
C ALA A 361 -20.45 -10.57 20.93
N GLY A 362 -19.44 -11.00 21.69
CA GLY A 362 -18.79 -12.30 21.53
C GLY A 362 -17.66 -12.50 22.54
N THR A 363 -17.12 -13.71 22.58
CA THR A 363 -15.94 -14.06 23.40
C THR A 363 -14.68 -13.84 22.57
N TYR A 364 -13.78 -12.98 23.05
CA TYR A 364 -12.55 -12.62 22.34
C TYR A 364 -11.35 -12.59 23.27
N THR A 365 -10.16 -12.84 22.71
CA THR A 365 -8.88 -12.55 23.39
C THR A 365 -8.29 -11.28 22.80
N LEU A 366 -8.05 -10.27 23.63
CA LEU A 366 -7.27 -9.10 23.25
C LEU A 366 -5.78 -9.44 23.42
N LYS A 367 -5.05 -9.55 22.31
CA LYS A 367 -3.59 -9.71 22.29
C LYS A 367 -2.95 -8.32 22.11
N VAL A 368 -1.94 -8.01 22.92
CA VAL A 368 -1.23 -6.72 22.88
C VAL A 368 0.28 -6.94 22.78
N GLN A 369 0.94 -6.23 21.86
CA GLN A 369 2.34 -6.43 21.52
C GLN A 369 3.05 -5.07 21.39
N ALA A 370 4.30 -4.98 21.82
CA ALA A 370 5.12 -3.77 21.65
C ALA A 370 6.60 -4.14 21.46
N PRO A 371 7.40 -3.36 20.71
CA PRO A 371 8.82 -3.65 20.49
C PRO A 371 9.60 -3.76 21.81
N GLY A 372 10.33 -4.87 21.98
CA GLY A 372 11.17 -5.10 23.17
C GLY A 372 10.43 -5.67 24.38
N HIS A 373 9.12 -5.92 24.28
CA HIS A 373 8.28 -6.43 25.36
C HIS A 373 7.70 -7.81 25.03
N ASP A 374 7.50 -8.65 26.04
CA ASP A 374 6.70 -9.88 25.92
C ASP A 374 5.23 -9.56 25.61
N ASP A 375 4.54 -10.46 24.90
CA ASP A 375 3.14 -10.26 24.51
C ASP A 375 2.21 -10.31 25.74
N LEU A 376 1.27 -9.37 25.85
CA LEU A 376 0.21 -9.39 26.86
C LEU A 376 -1.09 -9.96 26.28
N THR A 377 -1.93 -10.55 27.13
CA THR A 377 -3.28 -11.02 26.76
C THR A 377 -4.33 -10.64 27.80
N TYR A 378 -5.53 -10.31 27.35
CA TYR A 378 -6.69 -9.99 28.18
C TYR A 378 -7.95 -10.70 27.66
N LYS A 379 -8.77 -11.25 28.56
CA LYS A 379 -9.86 -12.18 28.22
C LYS A 379 -11.19 -11.92 28.95
N ASP A 380 -11.28 -10.91 29.81
CA ASP A 380 -12.44 -10.71 30.71
C ASP A 380 -13.66 -10.07 30.01
N GLY A 381 -13.70 -10.08 28.66
CA GLY A 381 -14.75 -9.47 27.85
C GLY A 381 -14.54 -7.96 27.61
N PRO A 382 -15.57 -7.25 27.12
CA PRO A 382 -15.49 -5.81 26.85
C PRO A 382 -15.50 -4.97 28.12
N SER A 383 -14.65 -3.95 28.17
CA SER A 383 -14.53 -2.97 29.25
C SER A 383 -13.98 -1.65 28.67
N ASP A 384 -14.34 -0.53 29.28
CA ASP A 384 -13.86 0.82 28.97
C ASP A 384 -12.66 1.26 29.82
N SER A 385 -12.24 0.43 30.78
CA SER A 385 -11.25 0.74 31.81
C SER A 385 -10.17 -0.33 31.96
N ILE A 386 -9.85 -1.04 30.86
CA ILE A 386 -8.82 -2.09 30.83
C ILE A 386 -7.47 -1.47 31.22
N LYS A 387 -6.73 -2.14 32.12
CA LYS A 387 -5.38 -1.75 32.53
C LYS A 387 -4.40 -2.86 32.19
N LEU A 388 -3.40 -2.52 31.41
CA LEU A 388 -2.32 -3.43 31.00
C LEU A 388 -0.99 -2.77 31.36
N ASP A 389 -0.03 -3.54 31.85
CA ASP A 389 1.29 -3.05 32.20
C ASP A 389 2.34 -3.94 31.56
N PHE A 390 3.19 -3.37 30.70
CA PHE A 390 4.33 -4.06 30.17
C PHE A 390 5.49 -4.00 31.17
N ALA A 391 6.17 -5.14 31.38
CA ALA A 391 7.51 -5.10 31.98
C ALA A 391 8.45 -4.24 31.11
N PRO A 392 9.47 -3.56 31.68
CA PRO A 392 10.36 -2.69 30.92
C PRO A 392 10.96 -3.36 29.69
N ALA A 393 10.99 -2.65 28.55
CA ALA A 393 11.47 -3.23 27.29
C ALA A 393 12.97 -3.53 27.33
N SER A 394 13.35 -4.68 26.78
CA SER A 394 14.74 -5.07 26.53
C SER A 394 15.20 -4.75 25.11
N SER A 395 16.52 -4.59 24.96
CA SER A 395 17.14 -4.23 23.69
C SER A 395 18.62 -4.61 23.65
N VAL A 396 19.14 -4.78 22.45
CA VAL A 396 20.57 -4.97 22.18
C VAL A 396 21.04 -3.94 21.16
N GLN A 397 22.28 -3.49 21.28
CA GLN A 397 23.00 -2.74 20.25
C GLN A 397 24.32 -3.45 19.96
N PHE A 398 24.78 -3.37 18.71
CA PHE A 398 26.03 -3.99 18.28
C PHE A 398 27.07 -2.91 17.99
N ASN A 399 28.26 -3.08 18.57
CA ASN A 399 29.44 -2.25 18.30
C ASN A 399 30.33 -3.05 17.34
N ILE A 400 30.16 -2.79 16.04
CA ILE A 400 30.79 -3.56 14.96
C ILE A 400 32.11 -2.90 14.56
N THR A 401 33.18 -3.69 14.49
CA THR A 401 34.50 -3.27 13.98
C THR A 401 34.92 -4.21 12.86
N GLU A 402 35.15 -3.68 11.67
CA GLU A 402 35.82 -4.40 10.60
C GLU A 402 37.31 -4.60 10.93
N THR A 403 37.85 -5.77 10.63
CA THR A 403 39.28 -6.06 10.71
C THR A 403 39.74 -6.69 9.40
N ALA A 404 40.80 -6.15 8.78
CA ALA A 404 41.38 -6.72 7.58
C ALA A 404 42.07 -8.07 7.84
N ALA A 405 42.30 -8.85 6.79
CA ALA A 405 42.98 -10.14 6.87
C ALA A 405 44.39 -10.11 7.51
N ASP A 406 45.04 -8.94 7.58
CA ASP A 406 46.33 -8.72 8.26
C ASP A 406 46.20 -8.40 9.76
N GLY A 407 44.98 -8.33 10.29
CA GLY A 407 44.67 -7.94 11.67
C GLY A 407 44.51 -6.42 11.88
N THR A 408 44.62 -5.59 10.84
CA THR A 408 44.43 -4.14 10.94
C THR A 408 42.96 -3.82 11.18
N LYS A 409 42.65 -3.20 12.33
CA LYS A 409 41.30 -2.73 12.66
C LYS A 409 40.94 -1.50 11.82
N LYS A 410 39.81 -1.60 11.12
CA LYS A 410 39.17 -0.53 10.34
C LYS A 410 37.99 0.04 11.15
N GLY A 411 36.95 0.53 10.46
CA GLY A 411 35.80 1.21 11.07
C GLY A 411 34.55 0.34 11.17
N PHE A 412 33.40 1.01 11.31
CA PHE A 412 32.08 0.38 11.16
C PHE A 412 31.83 0.01 9.69
N VAL A 413 31.25 -1.19 9.50
CA VAL A 413 30.64 -1.62 8.24
C VAL A 413 29.21 -2.09 8.48
N PRO A 414 28.25 -1.83 7.57
CA PRO A 414 26.92 -2.39 7.65
C PRO A 414 26.95 -3.91 7.62
N VAL A 415 26.06 -4.55 8.39
CA VAL A 415 25.97 -6.01 8.49
C VAL A 415 24.53 -6.49 8.49
N ARG A 416 24.33 -7.74 8.04
CA ARG A 416 23.09 -8.47 8.31
C ARG A 416 23.21 -9.16 9.65
N LEU A 417 22.16 -9.03 10.46
CA LEU A 417 21.99 -9.72 11.72
C LEU A 417 20.79 -10.67 11.60
N GLU A 418 21.00 -11.94 11.93
CA GLU A 418 19.94 -12.93 12.13
C GLU A 418 19.90 -13.36 13.60
N LEU A 419 18.75 -13.18 14.23
CA LEU A 419 18.49 -13.54 15.62
C LEU A 419 17.51 -14.70 15.67
N GLN A 420 17.86 -15.75 16.40
CA GLN A 420 16.99 -16.92 16.63
C GLN A 420 16.83 -17.12 18.14
N GLY A 421 15.60 -17.12 18.64
CA GLY A 421 15.29 -17.16 20.08
C GLY A 421 13.78 -17.03 20.35
N PRO A 422 13.35 -16.36 21.43
CA PRO A 422 11.94 -16.06 21.74
C PRO A 422 11.16 -15.40 20.59
N GLN A 423 11.88 -14.71 19.71
CA GLN A 423 11.41 -14.29 18.40
C GLN A 423 12.55 -14.50 17.39
N THR A 424 12.19 -14.82 16.13
CA THR A 424 13.15 -14.84 15.03
C THR A 424 13.08 -13.50 14.30
N LEU A 425 14.22 -12.87 14.05
CA LEU A 425 14.30 -11.56 13.42
C LEU A 425 15.53 -11.46 12.51
N ARG A 426 15.36 -10.88 11.31
CA ARG A 426 16.46 -10.43 10.46
C ARG A 426 16.48 -8.91 10.47
N VAL A 427 17.65 -8.32 10.72
CA VAL A 427 17.86 -6.85 10.75
C VAL A 427 19.07 -6.51 9.88
N ASN A 428 18.96 -5.47 9.07
CA ASN A 428 20.12 -4.83 8.47
C ASN A 428 20.59 -3.73 9.43
N VAL A 429 21.79 -3.87 9.99
CA VAL A 429 22.41 -2.84 10.84
C VAL A 429 23.19 -1.91 9.93
N ILE A 430 22.68 -0.70 9.75
CA ILE A 430 23.20 0.28 8.77
C ILE A 430 23.90 1.48 9.43
N GLU A 431 23.85 1.57 10.75
CA GLU A 431 24.56 2.55 11.57
C GLU A 431 25.17 1.88 12.82
N GLN A 432 26.27 2.44 13.33
CA GLN A 432 26.93 1.93 14.53
C GLN A 432 26.05 2.14 15.77
N ASN A 433 26.00 1.14 16.66
CA ASN A 433 25.16 1.16 17.87
C ASN A 433 23.64 1.30 17.60
N GLN A 434 23.16 0.87 16.42
CA GLN A 434 21.72 0.80 16.13
C GLN A 434 21.02 -0.03 17.21
N LEU A 435 20.02 0.56 17.89
CA LEU A 435 19.30 -0.10 18.97
C LEU A 435 18.21 -1.03 18.43
N ILE A 436 18.28 -2.31 18.78
CA ILE A 436 17.37 -3.35 18.33
C ILE A 436 16.51 -3.81 19.52
N PRO A 437 15.20 -3.48 19.56
CA PRO A 437 14.30 -3.90 20.63
C PRO A 437 13.97 -5.39 20.49
N LEU A 438 14.26 -6.17 21.54
CA LEU A 438 14.08 -7.63 21.56
C LEU A 438 13.31 -8.06 22.80
N LYS A 439 12.49 -9.09 22.68
CA LYS A 439 11.84 -9.74 23.84
C LYS A 439 12.89 -10.31 24.80
N PRO A 440 12.61 -10.37 26.11
CA PRO A 440 13.45 -11.10 27.06
C PRO A 440 13.68 -12.56 26.64
N GLY A 441 14.85 -13.11 26.98
CA GLY A 441 15.26 -14.49 26.71
C GLY A 441 16.63 -14.60 26.05
N THR A 442 16.98 -15.80 25.59
CA THR A 442 18.28 -16.09 24.96
C THR A 442 18.14 -16.20 23.45
N TYR A 443 19.01 -15.48 22.74
CA TYR A 443 19.11 -15.50 21.28
C TYR A 443 20.46 -16.04 20.85
N LYS A 444 20.47 -16.84 19.79
CA LYS A 444 21.65 -17.03 18.96
C LYS A 444 21.65 -15.94 17.87
N ALA A 445 22.67 -15.09 17.87
CA ALA A 445 22.89 -14.07 16.86
C ALA A 445 23.90 -14.57 15.82
N THR A 446 23.60 -14.42 14.53
CA THR A 446 24.56 -14.57 13.42
C THR A 446 24.73 -13.21 12.75
N ILE A 447 25.97 -12.75 12.61
CA ILE A 447 26.33 -11.47 12.00
C ILE A 447 27.16 -11.77 10.74
N SER A 448 26.76 -11.22 9.58
CA SER A 448 27.41 -11.48 8.29
C SER A 448 27.44 -10.25 7.38
N ARG A 449 28.31 -10.28 6.37
CA ARG A 449 28.44 -9.23 5.34
C ARG A 449 28.90 -9.82 4.00
N GLY A 450 28.00 -10.46 3.26
CA GLY A 450 28.33 -11.01 1.93
C GLY A 450 29.40 -12.12 1.95
N LEU A 451 30.08 -12.29 0.81
CA LEU A 451 31.05 -13.37 0.55
C LEU A 451 32.50 -13.02 0.90
N GLU A 452 32.79 -11.74 1.17
CA GLU A 452 34.15 -11.26 1.43
C GLU A 452 34.57 -11.37 2.91
N TYR A 453 33.61 -11.62 3.80
CA TYR A 453 33.76 -11.54 5.25
C TYR A 453 33.40 -12.86 5.94
N GLU A 454 34.13 -13.21 7.00
CA GLU A 454 33.71 -14.28 7.91
C GLU A 454 32.46 -13.85 8.69
N TYR A 455 31.52 -14.77 8.88
CA TYR A 455 30.39 -14.54 9.79
C TYR A 455 30.80 -14.77 11.25
N VAL A 456 30.12 -14.09 12.16
CA VAL A 456 30.30 -14.26 13.61
C VAL A 456 29.01 -14.81 14.22
N GLN A 457 29.13 -15.74 15.18
CA GLN A 457 28.01 -16.20 16.00
C GLN A 457 28.25 -15.93 17.48
N VAL A 458 27.25 -15.35 18.16
CA VAL A 458 27.30 -15.03 19.60
C VAL A 458 25.95 -15.31 20.26
N ASP A 459 25.98 -15.78 21.51
CA ASP A 459 24.78 -15.98 22.32
C ASP A 459 24.48 -14.75 23.19
N ILE A 460 23.22 -14.33 23.19
CA ILE A 460 22.75 -13.08 23.79
C ILE A 460 21.55 -13.39 24.69
N THR A 461 21.77 -13.46 26.00
CA THR A 461 20.69 -13.47 27.00
C THR A 461 20.30 -12.03 27.38
N LEU A 462 19.00 -11.75 27.40
CA LEU A 462 18.37 -10.51 27.85
C LEU A 462 17.30 -10.81 28.90
N LYS A 463 17.21 -9.99 29.94
CA LYS A 463 16.09 -9.89 30.88
C LYS A 463 15.25 -8.66 30.55
N ALA A 464 14.01 -8.60 31.06
CA ALA A 464 13.20 -7.39 30.95
C ALA A 464 13.95 -6.15 31.49
N GLY A 465 13.98 -5.08 30.70
CA GLY A 465 14.71 -3.84 30.98
C GLY A 465 16.18 -3.82 30.56
N ASP A 466 16.77 -4.95 30.14
CA ASP A 466 18.18 -4.98 29.74
C ASP A 466 18.45 -4.13 28.49
N LYS A 467 19.53 -3.35 28.54
CA LYS A 467 20.12 -2.67 27.38
C LYS A 467 21.54 -3.18 27.20
N LYS A 468 21.72 -4.23 26.40
CA LYS A 468 23.02 -4.88 26.22
C LYS A 468 23.78 -4.28 25.04
N THR A 469 25.06 -4.00 25.22
CA THR A 469 25.99 -3.77 24.09
C THR A 469 26.71 -5.09 23.81
N GLN A 470 26.84 -5.44 22.53
CA GLN A 470 27.60 -6.59 22.07
C GLN A 470 28.68 -6.12 21.10
N ASP A 471 29.93 -6.20 21.52
CA ASP A 471 31.08 -5.97 20.63
C ASP A 471 31.20 -7.14 19.64
N VAL A 472 31.44 -6.82 18.37
CA VAL A 472 31.63 -7.78 17.27
C VAL A 472 32.78 -7.31 16.39
N GLU A 473 33.73 -8.21 16.15
CA GLU A 473 34.84 -8.01 15.23
C GLU A 473 34.58 -8.88 13.99
N LEU A 474 34.47 -8.24 12.81
CA LEU A 474 34.13 -8.90 11.56
C LEU A 474 35.37 -8.91 10.64
N VAL A 475 35.85 -10.10 10.29
CA VAL A 475 37.08 -10.25 9.49
C VAL A 475 36.75 -10.14 8.00
N HIS A 476 37.41 -9.21 7.30
CA HIS A 476 37.42 -9.07 5.85
C HIS A 476 38.51 -9.99 5.28
N SER A 477 38.14 -11.24 5.00
CA SER A 477 39.06 -12.31 4.57
C SER A 477 39.51 -12.19 3.12
N ILE A 478 38.67 -11.64 2.25
CA ILE A 478 38.91 -11.58 0.80
C ILE A 478 38.68 -10.15 0.32
N GLU A 479 39.73 -9.48 -0.14
CA GLU A 479 39.64 -8.20 -0.84
C GLU A 479 39.64 -8.46 -2.37
N PRO A 480 38.51 -8.28 -3.08
CA PRO A 480 38.39 -8.66 -4.49
C PRO A 480 38.95 -7.57 -5.41
N ILE A 481 40.27 -7.34 -5.36
CA ILE A 481 40.96 -6.28 -6.10
C ILE A 481 40.62 -6.33 -7.60
N GLY A 482 40.08 -5.23 -8.12
CA GLY A 482 39.70 -5.08 -9.53
C GLY A 482 38.27 -5.53 -9.87
N TYR A 483 37.52 -6.05 -8.90
CA TYR A 483 36.12 -6.42 -9.04
C TYR A 483 35.23 -5.50 -8.20
N VAL A 484 33.93 -5.49 -8.51
CA VAL A 484 32.90 -4.77 -7.75
C VAL A 484 31.74 -5.74 -7.48
N GLY A 485 31.37 -5.91 -6.22
CA GLY A 485 30.18 -6.69 -5.86
C GLY A 485 28.91 -5.90 -6.18
N GLY A 486 27.99 -6.47 -6.94
CA GLY A 486 26.74 -5.77 -7.26
C GLY A 486 25.57 -6.65 -7.66
N ASP A 487 24.38 -6.07 -7.56
CA ASP A 487 23.09 -6.68 -7.91
C ASP A 487 22.48 -5.94 -9.10
N MET A 488 22.15 -6.70 -10.15
CA MET A 488 21.66 -6.18 -11.44
C MET A 488 20.21 -6.63 -11.73
N HIS A 489 19.55 -7.29 -10.77
CA HIS A 489 18.14 -7.68 -10.86
C HIS A 489 17.50 -7.74 -9.47
N LEU A 490 16.85 -6.64 -9.09
CA LEU A 490 16.23 -6.47 -7.78
C LEU A 490 14.95 -5.64 -7.84
N HIS A 491 14.03 -5.94 -6.93
CA HIS A 491 12.77 -5.23 -6.73
C HIS A 491 12.65 -4.68 -5.31
N ALA A 492 11.98 -3.55 -5.16
CA ALA A 492 11.52 -3.03 -3.88
C ALA A 492 10.07 -2.53 -4.04
N SER A 493 9.54 -1.84 -3.04
CA SER A 493 8.19 -1.29 -3.05
C SER A 493 7.79 -0.33 -4.20
N PRO A 494 8.68 0.16 -5.10
CA PRO A 494 8.25 0.74 -6.39
C PRO A 494 7.76 -0.31 -7.41
N SER A 495 8.16 -1.58 -7.28
CA SER A 495 7.73 -2.70 -8.13
C SER A 495 6.44 -3.33 -7.63
N ALA A 496 5.50 -3.61 -8.54
CA ALA A 496 4.19 -4.19 -8.21
C ALA A 496 4.25 -5.65 -7.71
N ASP A 497 5.40 -6.32 -7.81
CA ASP A 497 5.63 -7.69 -7.32
C ASP A 497 6.34 -7.74 -5.95
N SER A 498 6.68 -6.60 -5.33
CA SER A 498 7.51 -6.57 -4.13
C SER A 498 6.92 -5.76 -2.97
N ASP A 499 6.74 -6.43 -1.84
CA ASP A 499 6.33 -5.82 -0.57
C ASP A 499 7.50 -5.14 0.19
N LEU A 500 8.74 -5.37 -0.24
CA LEU A 500 9.95 -4.97 0.50
C LEU A 500 10.16 -3.45 0.45
N PRO A 501 10.06 -2.73 1.59
CA PRO A 501 10.23 -1.28 1.58
C PRO A 501 11.61 -0.88 1.07
N LEU A 502 11.69 0.17 0.24
CA LEU A 502 12.94 0.60 -0.40
C LEU A 502 14.12 0.82 0.58
N GLN A 503 13.84 1.31 1.80
CA GLN A 503 14.84 1.43 2.86
C GLN A 503 15.40 0.08 3.33
N GLN A 504 14.56 -0.97 3.39
CA GLN A 504 15.00 -2.32 3.71
C GLN A 504 15.79 -2.95 2.56
N ARG A 505 15.40 -2.70 1.29
CA ARG A 505 16.18 -3.13 0.12
C ARG A 505 17.58 -2.50 0.11
N VAL A 506 17.67 -1.17 0.19
CA VAL A 506 18.97 -0.45 0.25
C VAL A 506 19.80 -0.91 1.45
N GLY A 507 19.16 -1.07 2.62
CA GLY A 507 19.81 -1.62 3.81
C GLY A 507 20.34 -3.04 3.62
N ALA A 508 19.61 -3.89 2.90
CA ALA A 508 20.02 -5.27 2.61
C ALA A 508 21.21 -5.33 1.65
N LEU A 509 21.26 -4.46 0.64
CA LEU A 509 22.37 -4.39 -0.31
C LEU A 509 23.68 -4.02 0.41
N VAL A 510 23.68 -2.94 1.21
CA VAL A 510 24.89 -2.53 1.96
C VAL A 510 25.26 -3.52 3.05
N ALA A 511 24.28 -4.16 3.70
CA ALA A 511 24.50 -5.16 4.75
C ALA A 511 25.14 -6.45 4.20
N GLU A 512 24.91 -6.79 2.93
CA GLU A 512 25.57 -7.90 2.24
C GLU A 512 26.84 -7.48 1.48
N GLY A 513 27.36 -6.29 1.76
CA GLY A 513 28.64 -5.82 1.20
C GLY A 513 28.59 -5.36 -0.25
N LEU A 514 27.42 -5.30 -0.90
CA LEU A 514 27.30 -4.89 -2.29
C LEU A 514 27.64 -3.40 -2.46
N GLN A 515 28.47 -3.13 -3.46
CA GLN A 515 29.08 -1.84 -3.78
C GLN A 515 28.37 -1.14 -4.94
N PHE A 516 27.68 -1.89 -5.80
CA PHE A 516 26.89 -1.39 -6.91
C PHE A 516 25.49 -2.04 -6.94
N ALA A 517 24.48 -1.32 -7.41
CA ALA A 517 23.23 -1.95 -7.83
C ALA A 517 22.50 -1.16 -8.92
N ALA A 518 21.79 -1.86 -9.81
CA ALA A 518 20.79 -1.25 -10.70
C ALA A 518 19.40 -1.45 -10.10
N SER A 519 18.56 -0.41 -10.05
CA SER A 519 17.12 -0.65 -9.86
C SER A 519 16.59 -1.40 -11.08
N SER A 520 15.69 -2.36 -10.86
CA SER A 520 14.98 -3.04 -11.95
C SER A 520 13.53 -3.29 -11.55
N ASP A 521 12.90 -2.31 -10.89
CA ASP A 521 11.48 -2.38 -10.54
C ASP A 521 10.62 -2.47 -11.83
N HIS A 522 9.54 -3.26 -11.80
CA HIS A 522 8.75 -3.59 -13.00
C HIS A 522 8.16 -2.34 -13.66
N ASP A 523 8.52 -2.15 -14.94
CA ASP A 523 8.10 -1.03 -15.80
C ASP A 523 8.21 0.36 -15.11
N THR A 524 9.15 0.49 -14.14
CA THR A 524 9.28 1.63 -13.23
C THR A 524 10.75 2.00 -13.03
N SER A 525 11.20 3.08 -13.67
CA SER A 525 12.55 3.62 -13.45
C SER A 525 12.62 4.49 -12.19
N TYR A 526 12.99 3.90 -11.05
CA TYR A 526 13.07 4.58 -9.75
C TYR A 526 14.53 4.77 -9.28
N ASP A 527 14.96 6.02 -9.06
CA ASP A 527 16.32 6.30 -8.56
C ASP A 527 16.45 6.02 -7.06
N TYR A 528 17.34 5.11 -6.68
CA TYR A 528 17.62 4.74 -5.29
C TYR A 528 18.64 5.70 -4.62
N MET A 529 19.41 6.47 -5.39
CA MET A 529 20.46 7.37 -4.87
C MET A 529 19.97 8.43 -3.87
N PRO A 530 18.77 9.04 -3.99
CA PRO A 530 18.25 9.97 -2.99
C PRO A 530 18.12 9.32 -1.60
N LEU A 531 17.70 8.05 -1.53
CA LEU A 531 17.60 7.31 -0.28
C LEU A 531 18.98 6.87 0.23
N VAL A 532 19.87 6.40 -0.65
CA VAL A 532 21.27 6.10 -0.30
C VAL A 532 21.98 7.33 0.32
N ARG A 533 21.69 8.53 -0.19
CA ARG A 533 22.21 9.80 0.35
C ARG A 533 21.58 10.16 1.70
N SER A 534 20.25 10.07 1.85
CA SER A 534 19.58 10.44 3.10
C SER A 534 19.93 9.50 4.27
N LEU A 535 20.15 8.21 3.98
CA LEU A 535 20.67 7.21 4.92
C LEU A 535 22.19 7.30 5.15
N LYS A 536 22.91 8.22 4.47
CA LYS A 536 24.38 8.39 4.52
C LYS A 536 25.17 7.16 4.06
N LEU A 537 24.57 6.28 3.25
CA LEU A 537 25.15 5.02 2.76
C LEU A 537 26.00 5.16 1.50
N THR A 538 26.18 6.38 1.00
CA THR A 538 27.01 6.73 -0.17
C THR A 538 28.48 6.25 -0.12
N PRO A 539 29.13 6.03 1.06
CA PRO A 539 30.44 5.38 1.15
C PRO A 539 30.43 3.89 0.83
N TYR A 540 29.30 3.20 0.98
CA TYR A 540 29.21 1.74 0.85
C TYR A 540 28.65 1.28 -0.49
N ILE A 541 27.76 2.05 -1.12
CA ILE A 541 27.10 1.66 -2.37
C ILE A 541 26.89 2.84 -3.33
N LYS A 542 26.93 2.54 -4.64
CA LYS A 542 26.38 3.35 -5.73
C LYS A 542 25.20 2.64 -6.36
N THR A 543 24.19 3.38 -6.78
CA THR A 543 23.07 2.84 -7.55
C THR A 543 22.89 3.59 -8.86
N VAL A 544 22.37 2.91 -9.88
CA VAL A 544 21.88 3.52 -11.10
C VAL A 544 20.38 3.25 -11.24
N ALA A 545 19.64 4.21 -11.77
CA ALA A 545 18.25 3.99 -12.17
C ALA A 545 18.22 3.12 -13.43
N GLY A 546 17.67 1.92 -13.32
CA GLY A 546 17.25 1.05 -14.41
C GLY A 546 15.78 0.68 -14.27
N GLU A 547 15.33 -0.28 -15.08
CA GLU A 547 13.95 -0.73 -15.23
C GLU A 547 13.94 -2.21 -15.64
N GLU A 548 13.05 -3.04 -15.10
CA GLU A 548 12.74 -4.34 -15.72
C GLU A 548 11.54 -4.16 -16.65
N VAL A 549 11.80 -4.15 -17.96
CA VAL A 549 10.76 -4.08 -18.99
C VAL A 549 10.08 -5.45 -19.04
N SER A 550 8.77 -5.50 -18.76
CA SER A 550 8.12 -6.74 -18.28
C SER A 550 6.96 -7.27 -19.15
N PRO A 551 7.17 -7.54 -20.46
CA PRO A 551 6.15 -8.16 -21.29
C PRO A 551 5.95 -9.65 -20.93
N LEU A 552 4.71 -10.15 -21.02
CA LEU A 552 4.36 -11.53 -20.59
C LEU A 552 5.28 -12.69 -21.03
N PRO A 553 5.88 -12.73 -22.23
CA PRO A 553 6.73 -13.87 -22.63
C PRO A 553 8.18 -13.83 -22.12
N PHE A 554 8.70 -12.67 -21.69
CA PHE A 554 10.08 -12.50 -21.21
C PHE A 554 10.22 -11.16 -20.50
N HIS A 555 11.08 -11.06 -19.49
CA HIS A 555 11.45 -9.76 -18.95
C HIS A 555 12.87 -9.37 -19.39
N THR A 556 13.22 -8.09 -19.35
CA THR A 556 14.56 -7.62 -19.70
C THR A 556 14.94 -6.36 -18.93
N ASN A 557 16.06 -6.42 -18.21
CA ASN A 557 16.57 -5.29 -17.45
C ASN A 557 17.25 -4.30 -18.40
N ALA A 558 16.86 -3.03 -18.30
CA ALA A 558 17.45 -1.91 -19.02
C ALA A 558 18.13 -0.95 -18.02
N TYR A 559 19.36 -0.57 -18.29
CA TYR A 559 20.13 0.41 -17.52
C TYR A 559 21.11 1.17 -18.45
N PRO A 560 21.55 2.39 -18.06
CA PRO A 560 22.38 3.28 -18.89
C PRO A 560 23.78 2.75 -19.24
#